data_AF-A0A9E2AA79-F1
#
_entry.id   AF-A0A9E2AA79-F1
#
_cell.length_a   1.000
_cell.length_b   1.000
_cell.length_c   1.000
_cell.angle_alpha   90.00
_cell.angle_beta   90.00
_cell.angle_gamma   90.00
#
_symmetry.space_group_name_H-M   'P 1'
#
loop_
_entity.id
_entity.type
_entity.pdbx_description
1 polymer ?
#
loop_
_entity_poly.entity_id
_entity_poly.type
_entity_poly.pdbx_seq_one_letter_code
_entity_poly.pdbx_strand_id
1 'polypeptide(L)'
;EQMMPVMPVVRVTNVDDAISLAVRSEHGFRHTASIHSTNVETITRMGRAMNCSIFVANASNFAGLAHGGEGYASFSIASPTGEGLTRPRTFSRVRRVSVVGSMRIV
;
A
#
# COMPACT_ATOMS: atom_id res chain seq x y z
N GLU A 1 17.32 4.53 -1.79
CA GLU A 1 16.87 3.57 -2.84
C GLU A 1 17.95 3.46 -3.91
N GLN A 2 18.25 2.26 -4.43
CA GLN A 2 19.34 2.02 -5.41
C GLN A 2 18.85 1.60 -6.81
N MET A 3 17.63 1.03 -6.93
CA MET A 3 17.08 0.51 -8.19
C MET A 3 17.98 -0.51 -8.92
N MET A 4 18.71 -1.33 -8.17
CA MET A 4 19.60 -2.39 -8.67
C MET A 4 19.20 -3.74 -8.05
N PRO A 5 19.55 -4.88 -8.68
CA PRO A 5 19.31 -6.22 -8.12
C PRO A 5 20.31 -6.56 -7.00
N VAL A 6 20.47 -5.67 -6.02
CA VAL A 6 21.33 -5.82 -4.85
C VAL A 6 20.46 -5.69 -3.60
N MET A 7 20.41 -6.74 -2.78
CA MET A 7 19.52 -6.82 -1.61
C MET A 7 20.33 -6.86 -0.31
N PRO A 8 20.50 -5.72 0.39
CA PRO A 8 21.13 -5.72 1.71
C PRO A 8 20.23 -6.43 2.74
N VAL A 9 20.84 -7.20 3.62
CA VAL A 9 20.14 -7.92 4.71
C VAL A 9 20.71 -7.47 6.04
N VAL A 10 19.85 -6.99 6.95
CA VAL A 10 20.23 -6.55 8.29
C VAL A 10 19.61 -7.49 9.31
N ARG A 11 20.44 -8.08 10.18
CA ARG A 11 19.99 -8.94 11.28
C ARG A 11 19.58 -8.07 12.46
N VAL A 12 18.45 -8.42 13.07
CA VAL A 12 17.93 -7.83 14.31
C VAL A 12 17.56 -8.94 15.30
N THR A 13 17.45 -8.59 16.58
CA THR A 13 17.27 -9.55 17.67
C THR A 13 15.84 -10.10 17.73
N ASN A 14 14.84 -9.24 17.51
CA ASN A 14 13.43 -9.58 17.63
C ASN A 14 12.60 -8.80 16.60
N VAL A 15 11.31 -9.12 16.56
CA VAL A 15 10.38 -8.55 15.57
C VAL A 15 10.04 -7.08 15.82
N ASP A 16 10.12 -6.60 17.06
CA ASP A 16 9.86 -5.20 17.40
C ASP A 16 11.00 -4.30 16.91
N ASP A 17 12.24 -4.77 17.07
CA ASP A 17 13.42 -4.13 16.48
C ASP A 17 13.35 -4.15 14.95
N ALA A 18 12.83 -5.24 14.37
CA ALA A 18 12.63 -5.36 12.92
C ALA A 18 11.65 -4.32 12.39
N ILE A 19 10.47 -4.19 13.02
CA ILE A 19 9.45 -3.21 12.63
C ILE A 19 9.99 -1.79 12.81
N SER A 20 10.65 -1.51 13.93
CA SER A 20 11.23 -0.19 14.21
C SER A 20 12.32 0.20 13.21
N LEU A 21 13.18 -0.75 12.83
CA LEU A 21 14.19 -0.53 11.80
C LEU A 21 13.56 -0.36 10.41
N ALA A 22 12.52 -1.13 10.08
CA ALA A 22 11.80 -1.02 8.81
C ALA A 22 11.17 0.38 8.65
N VAL A 23 10.48 0.89 9.68
CA VAL A 23 9.90 2.25 9.69
C VAL A 23 10.98 3.31 9.44
N ARG A 24 12.13 3.20 10.11
CA ARG A 24 13.25 4.13 9.90
C ARG A 24 13.82 4.05 8.48
N SER A 25 13.96 2.84 7.95
CA SER A 25 14.57 2.58 6.64
C SER A 25 13.66 2.98 5.48
N GLU A 26 12.35 3.10 5.71
CA GLU A 26 11.38 3.56 4.74
C GLU A 26 11.43 5.09 4.54
N HIS A 27 12.09 5.81 5.44
CA HIS A 27 12.25 7.28 5.39
C HIS A 27 10.94 8.08 5.42
N GLY A 28 9.81 7.44 5.73
CA GLY A 28 8.51 8.10 5.81
C GLY A 28 7.87 8.40 4.46
N PHE A 29 8.34 7.78 3.37
CA PHE A 29 7.71 7.89 2.05
C PHE A 29 6.31 7.30 2.00
N ARG A 30 6.01 6.38 2.93
CA ARG A 30 4.76 5.61 3.01
C ARG A 30 4.39 4.96 1.68
N HIS A 31 5.38 4.49 0.92
CA HIS A 31 5.14 4.00 -0.44
C HIS A 31 4.79 2.51 -0.44
N THR A 32 5.76 1.66 -0.10
CA THR A 32 5.60 0.21 -0.12
C THR A 32 6.38 -0.44 1.02
N ALA A 33 5.77 -1.41 1.69
CA ALA A 33 6.46 -2.29 2.63
C ALA A 33 5.94 -3.73 2.48
N SER A 34 6.76 -4.71 2.89
CA SER A 34 6.33 -6.11 2.91
C SER A 34 6.86 -6.86 4.12
N ILE A 35 6.16 -7.94 4.47
CA ILE A 35 6.48 -8.82 5.59
C ILE A 35 6.31 -10.29 5.18
N HIS A 36 7.21 -11.13 5.70
CA HIS A 36 7.03 -12.59 5.70
C HIS A 36 6.86 -13.06 7.15
N SER A 37 5.64 -13.46 7.52
CA SER A 37 5.29 -13.97 8.85
C SER A 37 3.97 -14.74 8.81
N THR A 38 3.86 -15.81 9.59
CA THR A 38 2.59 -16.52 9.81
C THR A 38 1.79 -15.97 11.00
N ASN A 39 2.39 -15.09 11.82
CA ASN A 39 1.72 -14.49 12.96
C ASN A 39 0.93 -13.25 12.52
N VAL A 40 -0.40 -13.36 12.57
CA VAL A 40 -1.32 -12.29 12.14
C VAL A 40 -1.21 -11.03 13.00
N GLU A 41 -0.92 -11.16 14.30
CA GLU A 41 -0.74 -10.01 15.19
C GLU A 41 0.49 -9.20 14.78
N THR A 42 1.60 -9.89 14.49
CA THR A 42 2.82 -9.26 13.95
C THR A 42 2.55 -8.55 12.63
N ILE A 43 1.88 -9.23 11.68
CA ILE A 43 1.52 -8.64 10.39
C ILE A 43 0.69 -7.38 10.57
N THR A 44 -0.31 -7.44 11.47
CA THR A 44 -1.20 -6.31 11.78
C THR A 44 -0.43 -5.16 12.40
N ARG A 45 0.47 -5.44 13.36
CA ARG A 45 1.29 -4.42 14.02
C ARG A 45 2.23 -3.74 13.03
N MET A 46 2.91 -4.50 12.16
CA MET A 46 3.77 -3.92 11.13
C MET A 46 2.95 -3.12 10.11
N GLY A 47 1.82 -3.64 9.63
CA GLY A 47 0.97 -2.92 8.67
C GLY A 47 0.50 -1.56 9.20
N ARG A 48 0.09 -1.51 10.47
CA ARG A 48 -0.27 -0.24 11.15
C ARG A 48 0.92 0.70 11.30
N ALA A 49 2.08 0.18 11.70
CA ALA A 49 3.27 1.00 11.91
C ALA A 49 3.83 1.59 10.59
N MET A 50 3.82 0.81 9.52
CA MET A 50 4.34 1.24 8.21
C MET A 50 3.42 2.25 7.52
N ASN A 51 2.10 2.06 7.59
CA ASN A 51 1.10 2.95 6.99
C ASN A 51 1.40 3.32 5.51
N CYS A 52 1.83 2.34 4.73
CA CYS A 52 2.18 2.51 3.32
C CYS A 52 0.96 2.40 2.40
N SER A 53 1.03 3.02 1.20
CA SER A 53 0.05 2.84 0.13
C SER A 53 -0.10 1.38 -0.31
N ILE A 54 1.00 0.62 -0.29
CA ILE A 54 1.02 -0.82 -0.58
C ILE A 54 1.66 -1.55 0.59
N PHE A 55 0.97 -2.55 1.13
CA PHE A 55 1.50 -3.46 2.14
C PHE A 55 1.27 -4.91 1.69
N VAL A 56 2.36 -5.66 1.51
CA VAL A 56 2.29 -7.06 1.05
C VAL A 56 2.70 -8.00 2.17
N ALA A 57 1.87 -9.00 2.47
CA ALA A 57 2.20 -10.06 3.43
C ALA A 57 2.37 -11.40 2.70
N ASN A 58 3.49 -12.08 2.95
CA ASN A 58 3.77 -13.44 2.49
C ASN A 58 3.76 -13.65 0.96
N ALA A 59 4.05 -12.61 0.18
CA ALA A 59 4.12 -12.69 -1.28
C ALA A 59 5.19 -11.75 -1.82
N SER A 60 5.52 -11.89 -3.12
CA SER A 60 6.36 -10.95 -3.84
C SER A 60 5.76 -9.54 -3.82
N ASN A 61 6.59 -8.48 -3.83
CA ASN A 61 6.11 -7.10 -3.91
C ASN A 61 5.25 -6.83 -5.15
N PHE A 62 5.41 -7.61 -6.23
CA PHE A 62 4.55 -7.53 -7.42
C PHE A 62 3.10 -7.96 -7.16
N ALA A 63 2.83 -8.72 -6.09
CA ALA A 63 1.47 -9.05 -5.68
C ALA A 63 0.66 -7.79 -5.32
N GLY A 64 1.32 -6.74 -4.83
CA GLY A 64 0.72 -5.42 -4.62
C GLY A 64 0.29 -4.70 -5.91
N LEU A 65 0.69 -5.21 -7.07
CA LEU A 65 0.35 -4.71 -8.40
C LEU A 65 -0.47 -5.73 -9.22
N ALA A 66 -1.24 -6.58 -8.53
CA ALA A 66 -2.08 -7.62 -9.12
C ALA A 66 -1.33 -8.72 -9.91
N HIS A 67 -0.03 -8.91 -9.68
CA HIS A 67 0.71 -10.05 -10.22
C HIS A 67 0.84 -11.14 -9.15
N GLY A 68 -0.09 -12.10 -9.15
CA GLY A 68 -0.18 -13.16 -8.14
C GLY A 68 -0.82 -12.71 -6.81
N GLY A 69 -1.38 -11.50 -6.77
CA GLY A 69 -2.22 -11.00 -5.68
C GLY A 69 -3.54 -10.47 -6.22
N GLU A 70 -4.55 -10.36 -5.35
CA GLU A 70 -5.86 -9.81 -5.68
C GLU A 70 -5.81 -8.29 -5.95
N GLY A 71 -6.76 -7.79 -6.75
CA GLY A 71 -6.93 -6.36 -7.03
C GLY A 71 -6.65 -5.98 -8.49
N TYR A 72 -6.28 -4.72 -8.73
CA TYR A 72 -5.98 -4.18 -10.06
C TYR A 72 -4.55 -3.62 -10.12
N ALA A 73 -3.95 -3.67 -11.31
CA ALA A 73 -2.62 -3.11 -11.53
C ALA A 73 -2.68 -1.57 -11.70
N SER A 74 -1.67 -0.88 -11.18
CA SER A 74 -1.40 0.54 -11.46
C SER A 74 0.10 0.78 -11.47
N PHE A 75 0.61 1.51 -12.47
CA PHE A 75 2.01 1.94 -12.53
C PHE A 75 2.20 3.39 -12.08
N SER A 76 1.13 4.01 -11.56
CA SER A 76 1.17 5.29 -10.88
C SER A 76 0.60 5.10 -9.47
N ILE A 77 1.46 5.27 -8.47
CA ILE A 77 1.13 5.04 -7.05
C ILE A 77 1.29 6.38 -6.34
N ALA A 78 0.15 7.03 -6.10
CA ALA A 78 0.07 8.38 -5.58
C ALA A 78 0.10 8.38 -4.04
N SER A 79 1.27 8.09 -3.47
CA SER A 79 1.46 8.02 -2.01
C SER A 79 1.39 9.40 -1.31
N PRO A 80 2.05 10.47 -1.81
CA PRO A 80 2.02 11.76 -1.12
C PRO A 80 0.66 12.46 -1.12
N THR A 81 -0.11 12.31 -2.21
CA THR A 81 -1.44 12.93 -2.38
C THR A 81 -2.58 12.04 -1.90
N GLY A 82 -2.33 10.74 -1.71
CA GLY A 82 -3.22 9.82 -1.00
C GLY A 82 -4.23 9.07 -1.88
N GLU A 83 -4.19 9.19 -3.20
CA GLU A 83 -5.07 8.42 -4.08
C GLU A 83 -4.66 6.94 -4.18
N GLY A 84 -3.46 6.58 -3.72
CA GLY A 84 -2.95 5.21 -3.72
C GLY A 84 -2.74 4.69 -5.14
N LEU A 85 -3.22 3.48 -5.44
CA LEU A 85 -3.16 2.94 -6.80
C LEU A 85 -4.15 3.68 -7.70
N THR A 86 -3.63 4.55 -8.58
CA THR A 86 -4.47 5.34 -9.48
C THR A 86 -5.30 4.46 -10.41
N ARG A 87 -6.51 4.92 -10.75
CA ARG A 87 -7.46 4.25 -11.63
C ARG A 87 -8.23 5.29 -12.45
N PRO A 88 -9.05 4.94 -13.46
CA PRO A 88 -9.77 5.93 -14.27
C PRO A 88 -10.58 6.95 -13.44
N ARG A 89 -11.16 6.54 -12.31
CA ARG A 89 -11.84 7.44 -11.36
C ARG A 89 -10.92 8.51 -10.77
N THR A 90 -9.63 8.23 -10.55
CA THR A 90 -8.64 9.19 -10.04
C THR A 90 -8.45 10.37 -11.00
N PHE A 91 -8.62 10.14 -12.30
CA PHE A 91 -8.48 11.15 -13.35
C PHE A 91 -9.83 11.74 -13.80
N SER A 92 -10.90 11.53 -13.03
CA SER A 92 -12.26 11.96 -13.35
C SER A 92 -12.80 12.91 -12.29
N ARG A 93 -13.52 13.96 -12.71
CA ARG A 93 -14.20 14.87 -11.77
C ARG A 93 -15.51 14.27 -11.29
N VAL A 94 -15.68 14.13 -9.97
CA VAL A 94 -16.98 13.79 -9.38
C VAL A 94 -17.97 14.93 -9.62
N ARG A 95 -19.10 14.64 -10.27
CA ARG A 95 -20.20 15.58 -10.48
C ARG A 95 -21.42 15.12 -9.69
N ARG A 96 -22.02 16.03 -8.93
CA ARG A 96 -23.31 15.82 -8.26
C ARG A 96 -24.40 16.53 -9.06
N VAL A 97 -25.47 15.81 -9.37
CA VAL A 97 -26.66 16.34 -10.04
C VAL A 97 -27.86 16.03 -9.18
N SER A 98 -28.70 17.03 -8.93
CA SER A 98 -29.95 16.90 -8.18
C SER A 98 -31.09 17.40 -9.06
N VAL A 99 -32.12 16.58 -9.23
CA VAL A 99 -33.35 16.95 -9.94
C VAL A 99 -34.44 17.11 -8.90
N VAL A 100 -34.89 18.35 -8.69
CA VAL A 100 -35.94 18.69 -7.70
C VAL A 100 -37.28 18.80 -8.43
N GLY A 101 -38.30 18.12 -7.92
CA GLY A 101 -39.66 18.17 -8.48
C GLY A 101 -39.90 17.27 -9.71
N SER A 102 -38.93 16.45 -10.13
CA SER A 102 -39.07 15.49 -11.23
C SER A 102 -38.20 14.24 -11.02
N MET A 103 -38.34 13.22 -11.87
CA MET A 103 -37.66 11.91 -11.79
C MET A 103 -37.91 11.12 -10.49
N ARG A 104 -39.04 11.37 -9.81
CA ARG A 104 -39.56 10.48 -8.77
C ARG A 104 -40.37 9.36 -9.45
N ILE A 105 -39.79 8.18 -9.57
CA ILE A 105 -40.42 7.00 -10.20
C ILE A 105 -40.98 6.05 -9.12
N VAL A 106 -41.69 6.61 -8.12
CA VAL A 106 -42.93 6.14 -7.44
C VAL A 106 -43.48 7.30 -6.61
#